data_AF-A0A840KDK1-F1
#
_entry.id   AF-A0A840KDK1-F1
#
_cell.length_a   1.000
_cell.length_b   1.000
_cell.length_c   1.000
_cell.angle_alpha   90.00
_cell.angle_beta   90.00
_cell.angle_gamma   90.00
#
_symmetry.space_group_name_H-M   'P 1'
#
loop_
_entity.id
_entity.type
_entity.pdbx_description
1 polymer ?
#
loop_
_entity_poly.entity_id
_entity_poly.type
_entity_poly.pdbx_seq_one_letter_code
_entity_poly.pdbx_strand_id
1 'polypeptide(L)'
;MKKVLLVCSLAVFGFMSSQDIRLKDDHVFIDKNKCMKYTSRELTSFNTFYSLNGDKLFYIDVAENKRGETYFKIQFNGFDDIITAQATAMNFRKGFINNMIEEGVLDPKNCQVNLSNIKTFKDRYNKNFEDTETTVIINNTPADTRPRNGVNIRIGN
;
A
#
# COMPACT_ATOMS: atom_id res chain seq x y z
N MET A 1 7.42 -25.12 46.68
CA MET A 1 7.33 -25.08 45.20
C MET A 1 6.23 -24.11 44.80
N LYS A 2 6.36 -23.41 43.66
CA LYS A 2 5.45 -22.38 43.11
C LYS A 2 5.67 -20.93 43.53
N LYS A 3 6.82 -20.28 43.21
CA LYS A 3 6.88 -18.81 43.00
C LYS A 3 8.00 -18.34 42.03
N VAL A 4 8.54 -19.20 41.16
CA VAL A 4 9.68 -18.84 40.26
C VAL A 4 9.38 -19.14 38.79
N LEU A 5 8.14 -18.93 38.35
CA LEU A 5 7.70 -19.22 36.97
C LEU A 5 6.81 -18.09 36.47
N LEU A 6 7.34 -16.87 36.44
CA LEU A 6 6.62 -15.75 35.82
C LEU A 6 7.52 -14.59 35.34
N VAL A 7 8.79 -14.86 35.03
CA VAL A 7 9.72 -13.83 34.52
C VAL A 7 10.30 -14.17 33.13
N CYS A 8 10.06 -15.37 32.59
CA CYS A 8 10.60 -15.77 31.28
C CYS A 8 9.64 -15.60 30.09
N SER A 9 8.42 -15.10 30.27
CA SER A 9 7.40 -15.00 29.20
C SER A 9 7.22 -13.61 28.58
N LEU A 10 8.03 -12.62 28.96
CA LEU A 10 7.93 -11.23 28.48
C LEU A 10 9.08 -10.78 27.56
N ALA A 11 10.01 -11.66 27.21
CA ALA A 11 11.17 -11.34 26.36
C ALA A 11 11.04 -11.80 24.88
N VAL A 12 9.82 -12.12 24.43
CA VAL A 12 9.56 -12.47 23.01
C VAL A 12 8.62 -11.45 22.34
N PHE A 13 8.29 -10.36 23.02
CA PHE A 13 7.61 -9.23 22.37
C PHE A 13 8.63 -8.38 21.63
N GLY A 14 8.83 -8.76 20.36
CA GLY A 14 9.09 -7.84 19.27
C GLY A 14 10.37 -7.03 19.40
N PHE A 15 11.48 -7.60 18.94
CA PHE A 15 12.35 -6.78 18.10
C PHE A 15 11.54 -6.39 16.86
N MET A 16 10.68 -5.38 16.98
CA MET A 16 10.24 -4.57 15.86
C MET A 16 11.48 -3.78 15.41
N SER A 17 12.44 -4.49 14.84
CA SER A 17 13.50 -3.89 14.06
C SER A 17 12.80 -3.28 12.85
N SER A 18 12.38 -2.02 12.96
CA SER A 18 12.04 -1.22 11.80
C SER A 18 13.25 -1.29 10.89
N GLN A 19 13.15 -2.04 9.79
CA GLN A 19 14.27 -2.24 8.88
C GLN A 19 14.74 -0.88 8.37
N ASP A 20 16.06 -0.64 8.44
CA ASP A 20 16.61 0.64 8.00
C ASP A 20 16.73 0.62 6.47
N ILE A 21 15.66 1.06 5.81
CA ILE A 21 15.60 1.18 4.35
C ILE A 21 16.05 2.59 3.94
N ARG A 22 17.12 2.67 3.15
CA ARG A 22 17.67 3.94 2.65
C ARG A 22 17.86 3.86 1.14
N LEU A 23 17.44 4.90 0.42
CA LEU A 23 17.72 5.04 -1.01
C LEU A 23 18.78 6.14 -1.14
N LYS A 24 19.93 5.81 -1.72
CA LYS A 24 21.08 6.71 -1.87
C LYS A 24 21.93 6.30 -3.07
N ASP A 25 22.39 7.29 -3.85
CA ASP A 25 23.32 7.10 -4.98
C ASP A 25 22.87 5.97 -5.94
N ASP A 26 21.59 5.95 -6.33
CA ASP A 26 20.96 4.92 -7.19
C ASP A 26 20.94 3.49 -6.62
N HIS A 27 21.16 3.35 -5.32
CA HIS A 27 21.09 2.08 -4.61
C HIS A 27 20.06 2.12 -3.48
N VAL A 28 19.49 0.96 -3.18
CA VAL A 28 18.72 0.70 -1.97
C VAL A 28 19.62 -0.05 -1.00
N PHE A 29 19.65 0.45 0.23
CA PHE A 29 20.30 -0.16 1.38
C PHE A 29 19.22 -0.65 2.34
N ILE A 30 19.37 -1.89 2.82
CA ILE A 30 18.54 -2.48 3.87
C ILE A 30 19.48 -2.84 5.01
N ASP A 31 19.21 -2.31 6.21
CA ASP A 31 20.06 -2.48 7.39
C ASP A 31 21.54 -2.15 7.11
N LYS A 32 21.75 -1.05 6.36
CA LYS A 32 23.06 -0.54 5.89
C LYS A 32 23.76 -1.40 4.84
N ASN A 33 23.22 -2.55 4.46
CA ASN A 33 23.76 -3.38 3.39
C ASN A 33 23.23 -2.91 2.05
N LYS A 34 24.13 -2.67 1.09
CA LYS A 34 23.76 -2.40 -0.30
C LYS A 34 23.05 -3.64 -0.85
N CYS A 35 21.81 -3.51 -1.28
CA CYS A 35 20.94 -4.66 -1.54
C CYS A 35 20.42 -4.71 -2.99
N MET A 36 20.01 -3.58 -3.55
CA MET A 36 19.56 -3.50 -4.94
C MET A 36 19.93 -2.14 -5.56
N LYS A 37 19.89 -2.06 -6.89
CA LYS A 37 19.99 -0.82 -7.65
C LYS A 37 18.60 -0.34 -8.01
N TYR A 38 18.43 0.96 -8.22
CA TYR A 38 17.21 1.48 -8.79
C TYR A 38 17.49 2.63 -9.75
N THR A 39 16.64 2.77 -10.76
CA THR A 39 16.65 3.91 -11.67
C THR A 39 15.32 4.64 -11.56
N SER A 40 15.37 5.96 -11.39
CA SER A 40 14.21 6.85 -11.43
C SER A 40 14.28 7.65 -12.73
N ARG A 41 13.31 7.47 -13.64
CA ARG A 41 13.28 8.28 -14.88
C ARG A 41 12.85 9.72 -14.59
N GLU A 42 11.98 9.89 -13.60
CA GLU A 42 11.62 11.19 -13.02
C GLU A 42 11.79 11.08 -11.50
N LEU A 43 12.12 12.19 -10.83
CA LEU A 43 12.35 12.18 -9.37
C LEU A 43 11.13 11.68 -8.56
N THR A 44 9.94 11.71 -9.17
CA THR A 44 8.64 11.46 -8.55
C THR A 44 7.85 10.30 -9.19
N SER A 45 8.25 9.78 -10.35
CA SER A 45 7.49 8.76 -11.10
C SER A 45 8.44 7.74 -11.77
N PHE A 46 7.92 6.55 -12.07
CA PHE A 46 8.64 5.42 -12.69
C PHE A 46 9.97 5.03 -12.03
N ASN A 47 9.91 4.04 -11.15
CA ASN A 47 11.08 3.47 -10.48
C ASN A 47 11.24 2.01 -10.88
N THR A 48 12.34 1.66 -11.52
CA THR A 48 12.68 0.26 -11.78
C THR A 48 13.78 -0.18 -10.83
N PHE A 49 13.61 -1.33 -10.21
CA PHE A 49 14.53 -1.92 -9.25
C PHE A 49 15.20 -3.14 -9.85
N TYR A 50 16.51 -3.27 -9.60
CA TYR A 50 17.37 -4.28 -10.18
C TYR A 50 18.23 -4.96 -9.11
N SER A 51 18.57 -6.22 -9.32
CA SER A 51 19.60 -6.91 -8.55
C SER A 51 20.93 -6.14 -8.67
N LEU A 52 21.87 -6.39 -7.76
CA LEU A 52 23.21 -5.80 -7.89
C LEU A 52 23.92 -6.25 -9.18
N ASN A 53 23.54 -7.40 -9.72
CA ASN A 53 24.04 -7.95 -10.98
C ASN A 53 23.37 -7.34 -12.22
N GLY A 54 22.27 -6.59 -12.05
CA GLY A 54 21.57 -5.89 -13.13
C GLY A 54 20.28 -6.56 -13.60
N ASP A 55 19.86 -7.66 -12.98
CA ASP A 55 18.60 -8.33 -13.33
C ASP A 55 17.42 -7.50 -12.84
N LYS A 56 16.40 -7.30 -13.68
CA LYS A 56 15.19 -6.58 -13.25
C LYS A 56 14.45 -7.39 -12.19
N LEU A 57 14.09 -6.75 -11.08
CA LEU A 57 13.35 -7.35 -9.98
C LEU A 57 11.87 -6.97 -10.03
N PHE A 58 11.59 -5.67 -9.99
CA PHE A 58 10.24 -5.12 -10.06
C PHE A 58 10.30 -3.66 -10.50
N TYR A 59 9.15 -3.09 -10.87
CA TYR A 59 9.03 -1.66 -11.05
C TYR A 59 7.78 -1.13 -10.36
N ILE A 60 7.84 0.16 -10.02
CA ILE A 60 6.77 0.93 -9.39
C ILE A 60 6.52 2.15 -10.25
N ASP A 61 5.30 2.28 -10.76
CA ASP A 61 4.83 3.42 -11.53
C ASP A 61 3.72 4.17 -10.78
N VAL A 62 3.63 5.48 -11.00
CA VAL A 62 2.58 6.35 -10.46
C VAL A 62 1.54 6.58 -11.54
N ALA A 63 0.28 6.34 -11.22
CA ALA A 63 -0.84 6.54 -12.11
C ALA A 63 -1.94 7.34 -11.40
N GLU A 64 -2.86 7.90 -12.19
CA GLU A 64 -4.01 8.66 -11.70
C GLU A 64 -5.27 8.12 -12.38
N ASN A 65 -6.38 8.00 -11.64
CA ASN A 65 -7.67 7.64 -12.23
C ASN A 65 -8.44 8.89 -12.68
N LYS A 66 -9.62 8.74 -13.30
CA LYS A 66 -10.37 9.90 -13.82
C LYS A 66 -10.88 10.84 -12.72
N ARG A 67 -10.91 10.40 -11.46
CA ARG A 67 -11.27 11.21 -10.29
C ARG A 67 -10.11 12.03 -9.74
N GLY A 68 -8.91 11.91 -10.32
CA GLY A 68 -7.71 12.55 -9.82
C GLY A 68 -7.06 11.81 -8.64
N GLU A 69 -7.46 10.57 -8.36
CA GLU A 69 -6.86 9.77 -7.30
C GLU A 69 -5.55 9.14 -7.79
N THR A 70 -4.44 9.51 -7.16
CA THR A 70 -3.14 8.91 -7.42
C THR A 70 -3.01 7.53 -6.79
N TYR A 71 -2.54 6.57 -7.58
CA TYR A 71 -2.23 5.21 -7.15
C TYR A 71 -0.91 4.73 -7.77
N PHE A 72 -0.44 3.57 -7.33
CA PHE A 72 0.81 2.97 -7.75
C PHE A 72 0.55 1.65 -8.44
N LYS A 73 1.25 1.41 -9.55
CA LYS A 73 1.30 0.13 -10.24
C LYS A 73 2.62 -0.55 -9.92
N ILE A 74 2.55 -1.75 -9.36
CA ILE A 74 3.71 -2.57 -9.02
C ILE A 74 3.65 -3.82 -9.86
N GLN A 75 4.71 -4.10 -10.60
CA GLN A 75 4.83 -5.36 -11.34
C GLN A 75 6.20 -5.96 -11.08
N PHE A 76 6.20 -7.25 -10.79
CA PHE A 76 7.40 -8.03 -10.55
C PHE A 76 7.84 -8.71 -11.83
N ASN A 77 9.15 -8.85 -12.01
CA ASN A 77 9.69 -9.64 -13.11
C ASN A 77 9.38 -11.12 -12.86
N GLY A 78 8.80 -11.81 -13.85
CA GLY A 78 8.35 -13.20 -13.72
C GLY A 78 7.00 -13.39 -13.03
N PHE A 79 6.21 -12.32 -12.87
CA PHE A 79 4.82 -12.39 -12.41
C PHE A 79 3.92 -11.57 -13.35
N ASP A 80 2.86 -12.21 -13.84
CA ASP A 80 2.06 -11.64 -14.94
C ASP A 80 1.15 -10.49 -14.49
N ASP A 81 0.68 -10.53 -13.23
CA ASP A 81 -0.28 -9.53 -12.76
C ASP A 81 0.39 -8.22 -12.34
N ILE A 82 -0.30 -7.12 -12.63
CA ILE A 82 -0.01 -5.81 -12.06
C ILE A 82 -0.79 -5.65 -10.76
N ILE A 83 -0.13 -5.17 -9.72
CA ILE A 83 -0.73 -4.85 -8.43
C ILE A 83 -0.93 -3.35 -8.37
N THR A 84 -2.16 -2.92 -8.10
CA THR A 84 -2.49 -1.51 -7.93
C THR A 84 -2.69 -1.19 -6.45
N ALA A 85 -1.97 -0.20 -5.93
CA ALA A 85 -1.98 0.13 -4.49
C ALA A 85 -1.95 1.64 -4.24
N GLN A 86 -2.39 2.08 -3.07
CA GLN A 86 -2.19 3.46 -2.59
C GLN A 86 -0.80 3.61 -1.95
N ALA A 87 -0.30 4.84 -1.84
CA ALA A 87 0.91 5.12 -1.07
C ALA A 87 0.74 4.60 0.36
N THR A 88 1.75 3.86 0.84
CA THR A 88 1.75 3.28 2.19
C THR A 88 2.60 4.08 3.18
N ALA A 89 3.34 5.08 2.71
CA ALA A 89 4.16 5.98 3.51
C ALA A 89 4.43 7.28 2.74
N MET A 90 4.89 8.32 3.45
CA MET A 90 5.34 9.59 2.85
C MET A 90 6.43 9.36 1.79
N ASN A 91 7.32 8.38 2.01
CA ASN A 91 8.21 7.87 0.97
C ASN A 91 7.67 6.52 0.48
N PHE A 92 6.86 6.55 -0.57
CA PHE A 92 6.19 5.36 -1.11
C PHE A 92 7.17 4.22 -1.45
N ARG A 93 8.37 4.53 -1.96
CA ARG A 93 9.39 3.52 -2.31
C ARG A 93 9.78 2.71 -1.08
N LYS A 94 10.12 3.42 0.00
CA LYS A 94 10.46 2.78 1.28
C LYS A 94 9.27 1.99 1.84
N GLY A 95 8.08 2.57 1.79
CA GLY A 95 6.86 1.92 2.26
C GLY A 95 6.59 0.60 1.55
N PHE A 96 6.67 0.58 0.21
CA PHE A 96 6.48 -0.66 -0.55
C PHE A 96 7.58 -1.68 -0.31
N ILE A 97 8.85 -1.27 -0.25
CA ILE A 97 9.96 -2.19 0.05
C ILE A 97 9.77 -2.81 1.43
N ASN A 98 9.38 -2.02 2.44
CA ASN A 98 9.10 -2.53 3.78
C ASN A 98 7.98 -3.57 3.76
N ASN A 99 6.86 -3.25 3.10
CA ASN A 99 5.73 -4.17 2.99
C ASN A 99 6.11 -5.46 2.25
N MET A 100 6.95 -5.37 1.21
CA MET A 100 7.44 -6.56 0.50
C MET A 100 8.28 -7.45 1.42
N ILE A 101 9.05 -6.87 2.33
CA ILE A 101 9.84 -7.65 3.28
C ILE A 101 8.94 -8.25 4.36
N GLU A 102 7.98 -7.50 4.88
CA GLU A 102 7.00 -7.98 5.87
C GLU A 102 6.20 -9.18 5.34
N GLU A 103 5.78 -9.15 4.07
CA GLU A 103 5.08 -10.28 3.43
C GLU A 103 6.03 -11.36 2.87
N GLY A 104 7.35 -11.22 3.08
CA GLY A 104 8.36 -12.17 2.61
C GLY A 104 8.46 -12.28 1.08
N VAL A 105 8.02 -11.26 0.35
CA VAL A 105 8.23 -11.14 -1.10
C VAL A 105 9.67 -10.78 -1.40
N LEU A 106 10.29 -9.97 -0.55
CA LEU A 106 11.68 -9.53 -0.70
C LEU A 106 12.50 -10.00 0.50
N ASP A 107 13.56 -10.77 0.25
CA ASP A 107 14.51 -11.13 1.32
C ASP A 107 15.41 -9.92 1.66
N PRO A 108 15.41 -9.42 2.90
CA PRO A 108 16.17 -8.22 3.27
C PRO A 108 17.70 -8.43 3.20
N LYS A 109 18.18 -9.69 3.19
CA LYS A 109 19.61 -10.00 3.19
C LYS A 109 20.23 -9.94 1.79
N ASN A 110 19.46 -10.28 0.76
CA ASN A 110 19.97 -10.44 -0.61
C ASN A 110 19.08 -9.80 -1.69
N CYS A 111 17.94 -9.22 -1.31
CA CYS A 111 16.96 -8.62 -2.21
C CYS A 111 16.43 -9.56 -3.31
N GLN A 112 16.50 -10.88 -3.10
CA GLN A 112 15.84 -11.83 -3.98
C GLN A 112 14.33 -11.74 -3.80
N VAL A 113 13.63 -11.78 -4.94
CA VAL A 113 12.17 -11.77 -4.97
C VAL A 113 11.66 -13.20 -4.89
N ASN A 114 10.86 -13.51 -3.88
CA ASN A 114 10.16 -14.77 -3.77
C ASN A 114 8.79 -14.69 -4.46
N LEU A 115 8.71 -15.24 -5.67
CA LEU A 115 7.49 -15.22 -6.48
C LEU A 115 6.31 -15.92 -5.80
N SER A 116 6.54 -16.90 -4.92
CA SER A 116 5.45 -17.64 -4.23
C SER A 116 4.64 -16.73 -3.31
N ASN A 117 5.26 -15.67 -2.80
CA ASN A 117 4.65 -14.78 -1.80
C ASN A 117 4.01 -13.54 -2.43
N ILE A 118 4.25 -13.30 -3.73
CA ILE A 118 3.66 -12.15 -4.44
C ILE A 118 2.13 -12.23 -4.42
N LYS A 119 1.55 -13.43 -4.50
CA LYS A 119 0.10 -13.60 -4.41
C LYS A 119 -0.46 -13.06 -3.09
N THR A 120 0.16 -13.40 -1.96
CA THR A 120 -0.23 -12.90 -0.64
C THR A 120 -0.11 -11.38 -0.55
N PHE A 121 0.97 -10.81 -1.09
CA PHE A 121 1.16 -9.37 -1.16
C PHE A 121 0.08 -8.70 -2.04
N LYS A 122 -0.25 -9.28 -3.19
CA LYS A 122 -1.34 -8.82 -4.06
C LYS A 122 -2.66 -8.85 -3.30
N ASP A 123 -3.02 -9.96 -2.68
CA ASP A 123 -4.30 -10.12 -1.98
C ASP A 123 -4.48 -9.07 -0.87
N ARG A 124 -3.38 -8.62 -0.24
CA ARG A 124 -3.40 -7.61 0.82
C ARG A 124 -3.45 -6.17 0.31
N TYR A 125 -2.66 -5.84 -0.70
CA TYR A 125 -2.43 -4.44 -1.09
C TYR A 125 -3.16 -4.04 -2.38
N ASN A 126 -3.63 -4.99 -3.17
CA ASN A 126 -4.32 -4.71 -4.41
C ASN A 126 -5.67 -4.04 -4.15
N LYS A 127 -5.87 -2.87 -4.73
CA LYS A 127 -7.13 -2.12 -4.70
C LYS A 127 -7.59 -1.86 -6.13
N ASN A 128 -8.90 -1.89 -6.36
CA ASN A 128 -9.46 -1.48 -7.64
C ASN A 128 -9.59 0.05 -7.69
N PHE A 129 -8.97 0.67 -8.70
CA PHE A 129 -9.04 2.12 -8.96
C PHE A 129 -9.82 2.44 -10.23
N GLU A 130 -10.45 1.44 -10.87
CA GLU A 130 -11.37 1.67 -11.97
C GLU A 130 -12.54 2.55 -11.53
N ASP A 131 -12.95 3.43 -12.44
CA ASP A 131 -14.11 4.28 -12.25
C ASP A 131 -15.37 3.47 -12.54
N THR A 132 -16.03 2.95 -11.50
CA THR A 132 -17.40 2.49 -11.64
C THR A 132 -18.28 3.70 -11.92
N GLU A 133 -18.81 3.80 -13.14
CA GLU A 133 -19.85 4.78 -13.49
C GLU A 133 -21.05 4.57 -12.57
N THR A 134 -21.11 5.31 -11.47
CA THR A 134 -22.28 5.28 -10.60
C THR A 134 -23.31 6.19 -11.24
N THR A 135 -24.24 5.62 -12.00
CA THR A 135 -25.42 6.35 -12.48
C THR A 135 -26.28 6.67 -11.27
N VAL A 136 -26.21 7.91 -10.78
CA VAL A 136 -27.13 8.41 -9.74
C VAL A 136 -28.48 8.67 -10.41
N ILE A 137 -29.43 7.74 -10.24
CA ILE A 137 -30.81 7.98 -10.65
C ILE A 137 -31.44 8.91 -9.60
N ILE A 138 -31.53 10.20 -9.93
CA ILE A 138 -32.34 11.15 -9.14
C ILE A 138 -33.80 10.90 -9.50
N ASN A 139 -34.50 10.13 -8.68
CA ASN A 139 -35.96 10.07 -8.73
C ASN A 139 -36.51 11.40 -8.20
N ASN A 140 -36.72 12.36 -9.10
CA ASN A 140 -37.56 13.52 -8.82
C ASN A 140 -39.01 13.04 -8.69
N THR A 141 -39.36 12.47 -7.54
CA THR A 141 -40.77 12.31 -7.17
C THR A 141 -41.42 13.70 -7.20
N PRO A 142 -42.51 13.91 -7.96
CA PRO A 142 -43.24 15.17 -7.93
C PRO A 142 -43.58 15.50 -6.48
N ALA A 143 -43.34 16.75 -6.07
CA ALA A 143 -43.75 17.22 -4.75
C ALA A 143 -45.24 16.91 -4.55
N ASP A 144 -45.57 16.23 -3.44
CA ASP A 144 -46.94 15.95 -3.05
C ASP A 144 -47.69 17.28 -2.89
N THR A 145 -48.56 17.60 -3.85
CA THR A 145 -49.32 18.86 -3.90
C THR A 145 -50.52 18.85 -2.96
N ARG A 146 -50.63 17.87 -2.05
CA ARG A 146 -51.71 17.85 -1.06
C ARG A 146 -51.53 18.98 -0.05
N PRO A 147 -52.56 19.82 0.19
CA PRO A 147 -52.47 20.85 1.21
C PRO A 147 -52.26 20.20 2.58
N ARG A 148 -51.12 20.49 3.21
CA ARG A 148 -50.85 20.13 4.60
C ARG A 148 -51.75 21.00 5.48
N ASN A 149 -52.81 20.42 6.03
CA ASN A 149 -53.59 21.06 7.09
C ASN A 149 -52.68 21.21 8.31
N GLY A 150 -52.09 22.40 8.48
CA GLY A 150 -51.27 22.73 9.64
C GLY A 150 -52.11 22.78 10.91
N VAL A 151 -51.67 22.05 11.94
CA VAL A 151 -52.21 22.18 13.30
C VAL A 151 -51.43 23.29 14.00
N ASN A 152 -52.12 24.38 14.35
CA ASN A 152 -51.55 25.45 15.18
C ASN A 152 -51.49 24.98 16.64
N ILE A 153 -50.28 24.78 17.18
CA ILE A 153 -50.09 24.61 18.63
C ILE A 153 -49.73 25.97 19.21
N ARG A 154 -50.60 26.50 20.06
CA ARG A 154 -50.39 27.74 20.81
C ARG A 154 -49.77 27.36 22.16
N ILE A 155 -48.52 27.74 22.40
CA ILE A 155 -47.90 27.63 23.73
C ILE A 155 -48.13 28.97 24.44
N GLY A 156 -48.90 28.94 25.53
CA GLY A 156 -49.16 30.10 26.38
C GLY A 156 -48.00 30.35 27.35
N ASN A 157 -47.77 31.63 27.64
CA ASN A 157 -46.78 32.13 28.61
C ASN A 157 -47.07 31.70 30.05
#